data_AF-A0AAD1WPC4-F1
#
_entry.id   AF-A0AAD1WPC4-F1
#
_cell.length_a   1.000
_cell.length_b   1.000
_cell.length_c   1.000
_cell.angle_alpha   90.00
_cell.angle_beta   90.00
_cell.angle_gamma   90.00
#
_symmetry.space_group_name_H-M   'P 1'
#
loop_
_entity.id
_entity.type
_entity.pdbx_description
1 polymer ?
#
loop_
_entity_poly.entity_id
_entity_poly.type
_entity_poly.pdbx_seq_one_letter_code
_entity_poly.pdbx_strand_id
1 'polypeptide(L)'
;MEDMVDAHNASMEQIRSLTAQLHQCEAKLMDLEDRSRRSNIRLQGIPEESSPGRPIQLRAWLFQMLSSQDPHGYAAIGPPA
;
A
#
# COMPACT_ATOMS: atom_id res chain seq x y z
N MET A 1 -37.88 28.27 -23.23
CA MET A 1 -36.67 28.75 -22.52
C MET A 1 -36.63 28.14 -21.12
N GLU A 2 -37.75 28.10 -20.40
CA GLU A 2 -37.90 27.34 -19.13
C GLU A 2 -37.54 25.86 -19.24
N ASP A 3 -38.08 25.11 -20.22
CA ASP A 3 -37.76 23.67 -20.37
C ASP A 3 -36.27 23.35 -20.52
N MET A 4 -35.50 24.29 -21.07
CA MET A 4 -34.05 24.13 -21.26
C MET A 4 -33.28 24.39 -19.95
N VAL A 5 -33.79 25.30 -19.11
CA VAL A 5 -33.25 25.56 -17.77
C VAL A 5 -33.54 24.39 -16.84
N ASP A 6 -34.74 23.82 -16.92
CA ASP A 6 -35.10 22.64 -16.12
C ASP A 6 -34.30 21.40 -16.52
N ALA A 7 -34.10 21.19 -17.82
CA ALA A 7 -33.23 20.13 -18.32
C ALA A 7 -31.76 20.31 -17.87
N HIS A 8 -31.25 21.56 -17.88
CA HIS A 8 -29.92 21.86 -17.40
C HIS A 8 -29.77 21.60 -15.89
N ASN A 9 -30.74 22.03 -15.09
CA ASN A 9 -30.74 21.80 -13.64
C ASN A 9 -30.79 20.31 -13.30
N ALA A 10 -31.63 19.53 -14.01
CA ALA A 10 -31.70 18.08 -13.84
C ALA A 10 -30.37 17.40 -14.18
N SER A 11 -29.71 17.82 -15.27
CA SER A 11 -28.40 17.32 -15.65
C SER A 11 -27.32 17.65 -14.61
N MET A 12 -27.32 18.88 -14.09
CA MET A 12 -26.39 19.29 -13.02
C MET A 12 -26.57 18.49 -11.74
N GLU A 13 -27.81 18.15 -11.38
CA GLU A 13 -28.08 17.31 -10.20
C GLU A 13 -27.63 15.86 -10.42
N GLN A 14 -27.83 15.31 -11.62
CA GLN A 14 -27.29 14.01 -11.98
C GLN A 14 -25.76 13.98 -11.91
N ILE A 15 -25.09 15.00 -12.43
CA ILE A 15 -23.63 15.14 -12.35
C ILE A 15 -23.18 15.14 -10.88
N ARG A 16 -23.80 15.95 -10.03
CA ARG A 16 -23.48 16.00 -8.59
C ARG A 16 -23.65 14.64 -7.91
N SER A 17 -24.76 13.96 -8.18
CA SER A 17 -25.04 12.63 -7.62
C SER A 17 -24.00 11.60 -8.06
N LEU A 18 -23.65 11.58 -9.35
CA LEU A 18 -22.62 10.68 -9.88
C LEU A 18 -21.24 10.99 -9.31
N THR A 19 -20.87 12.26 -9.17
CA THR A 19 -19.61 12.66 -8.52
C THR A 19 -19.56 12.19 -7.07
N ALA A 20 -20.67 12.34 -6.32
CA ALA A 20 -20.73 11.87 -4.94
C ALA A 20 -20.57 10.34 -4.84
N GLN A 21 -21.22 9.59 -5.73
CA GLN A 21 -21.09 8.12 -5.80
C GLN A 21 -19.68 7.69 -6.17
N LEU A 22 -19.03 8.40 -7.10
CA LEU A 22 -17.65 8.14 -7.50
C LEU A 22 -16.70 8.32 -6.31
N HIS A 23 -16.79 9.44 -5.60
CA HIS A 23 -15.98 9.67 -4.39
C HIS A 23 -16.23 8.60 -3.31
N GLN A 24 -17.47 8.16 -3.14
CA GLN A 24 -17.78 7.10 -2.18
C GLN A 24 -17.14 5.76 -2.57
N CYS A 25 -17.15 5.42 -3.86
CA CYS A 25 -16.49 4.23 -4.37
C CYS A 25 -14.97 4.29 -4.20
N GLU A 26 -14.35 5.42 -4.51
CA GLU A 26 -12.91 5.63 -4.32
C GLU A 26 -12.50 5.48 -2.85
N ALA A 27 -13.24 6.11 -1.93
CA ALA A 27 -12.99 5.97 -0.50
C ALA A 27 -13.10 4.52 -0.03
N LYS A 28 -14.08 3.77 -0.55
CA LYS A 28 -14.24 2.35 -0.23
C LYS A 28 -13.12 1.49 -0.78
N LEU A 29 -12.65 1.76 -2.01
CA LEU A 29 -11.50 1.07 -2.58
C LEU A 29 -10.25 1.31 -1.75
N MET A 30 -9.99 2.56 -1.35
CA MET A 30 -8.87 2.90 -0.48
C MET A 30 -8.93 2.14 0.85
N ASP A 31 -10.08 2.12 1.54
CA ASP A 31 -10.23 1.36 2.80
C ASP A 31 -9.99 -0.14 2.60
N LEU A 32 -10.51 -0.73 1.53
CA LEU A 32 -10.34 -2.15 1.23
C LEU A 32 -8.88 -2.49 0.94
N GLU A 33 -8.20 -1.66 0.17
CA GLU A 33 -6.77 -1.84 -0.10
C GLU A 33 -5.93 -1.71 1.17
N ASP A 34 -6.21 -0.72 2.02
CA ASP A 34 -5.49 -0.51 3.27
C ASP A 34 -5.74 -1.64 4.26
N ARG A 35 -6.96 -2.17 4.33
CA ARG A 35 -7.28 -3.38 5.10
C ARG A 35 -6.54 -4.60 4.56
N SER A 36 -6.55 -4.78 3.24
CA SER A 36 -5.86 -5.90 2.60
C SER A 36 -4.35 -5.85 2.83
N ARG A 37 -3.76 -4.65 2.89
CA ARG A 37 -2.32 -4.46 3.09
C ARG A 37 -1.91 -4.28 4.55
N ARG A 38 -2.85 -4.25 5.50
CA ARG A 38 -2.58 -3.94 6.92
C ARG A 38 -1.57 -4.88 7.58
N SER A 39 -1.55 -6.14 7.16
CA SER A 39 -0.59 -7.15 7.64
C SER A 39 0.72 -7.19 6.84
N ASN A 40 0.84 -6.40 5.77
CA ASN A 40 1.99 -6.44 4.89
C ASN A 40 3.11 -5.58 5.49
N ILE A 41 4.31 -6.15 5.54
CA ILE A 41 5.52 -5.44 5.97
C ILE A 41 6.32 -5.10 4.70
N ARG A 42 6.69 -3.83 4.55
CA ARG A 42 7.57 -3.38 3.47
C ARG A 42 9.01 -3.35 3.99
N LEU A 43 9.89 -4.08 3.33
CA LEU A 43 11.32 -4.11 3.63
C LEU A 43 12.04 -3.22 2.62
N GLN A 44 12.89 -2.30 3.10
CA GLN A 44 13.69 -1.39 2.27
C GLN A 44 15.16 -1.53 2.62
N GLY A 45 16.04 -1.28 1.65
CA GLY A 45 17.49 -1.34 1.86
C GLY A 45 18.07 -2.76 1.92
N ILE A 46 17.33 -3.78 1.48
CA ILE A 46 17.87 -5.14 1.32
C ILE A 46 18.57 -5.21 -0.03
N PRO A 47 19.90 -5.45 -0.07
CA PRO A 47 20.60 -5.62 -1.34
C PRO A 47 20.04 -6.82 -2.11
N GLU A 48 19.78 -6.65 -3.41
CA GLU A 48 19.19 -7.68 -4.26
C GLU A 48 20.04 -8.97 -4.28
N GLU A 49 21.37 -8.81 -4.26
CA GLU A 49 22.36 -9.90 -4.26
C GLU A 49 22.42 -10.69 -2.94
N SER A 50 22.00 -10.08 -1.82
CA SER A 50 21.97 -10.71 -0.49
C SER A 50 20.66 -11.44 -0.23
N SER A 51 19.66 -11.28 -1.11
CA SER A 51 18.42 -12.04 -1.02
C SER A 51 18.69 -13.47 -1.46
N PRO A 52 18.61 -14.46 -0.57
CA PRO A 52 18.60 -15.84 -1.03
C PRO A 52 17.39 -15.99 -1.97
N GLY A 53 17.58 -16.61 -3.13
CA GLY A 53 16.65 -16.54 -4.28
C GLY A 53 15.22 -17.06 -4.07
N ARG A 54 14.81 -17.34 -2.83
CA ARG A 54 13.45 -17.69 -2.42
C ARG A 54 12.99 -16.86 -1.22
N PRO A 55 11.77 -16.30 -1.23
CA PRO A 55 11.19 -15.51 -0.12
C PRO A 55 11.23 -16.19 1.26
N ILE A 56 11.16 -17.53 1.29
CA ILE A 56 11.23 -18.31 2.53
C ILE A 56 12.61 -18.19 3.19
N GLN A 57 13.67 -18.16 2.39
CA GLN A 57 15.03 -18.03 2.87
C GLN A 57 15.30 -16.60 3.38
N LEU A 58 14.70 -15.58 2.73
CA LEU A 58 14.77 -14.19 3.19
C LEU A 58 14.16 -14.02 4.58
N ARG A 59 12.98 -14.62 4.81
CA ARG A 59 12.33 -14.60 6.13
C ARG A 59 13.22 -15.22 7.20
N ALA A 60 13.74 -16.42 6.97
CA ALA A 60 14.60 -17.11 7.94
C ALA A 60 15.87 -16.30 8.26
N TRP A 61 16.51 -15.74 7.23
CA TRP A 61 17.69 -14.89 7.39
C TRP A 61 17.40 -13.61 8.20
N LEU A 62 16.29 -12.91 7.92
CA LEU A 62 15.88 -11.72 8.69
C LEU A 62 15.62 -12.04 10.15
N PHE A 63 14.92 -13.13 10.45
CA PHE A 63 14.66 -13.54 11.83
C PHE A 63 15.95 -13.87 12.58
N GLN A 64 16.88 -14.57 11.93
CA GLN A 64 18.17 -14.88 12.52
C GLN A 64 18.98 -13.61 12.80
N MET A 65 19.05 -12.68 11.83
CA MET A 65 19.75 -11.41 11.99
C MET A 65 19.16 -10.56 13.13
N LEU A 66 17.85 -10.38 13.16
CA LEU A 66 17.17 -9.59 14.20
C LEU A 66 17.32 -10.20 15.60
N SER A 67 17.34 -11.54 15.69
CA SER A 67 17.51 -12.25 16.97
C SER A 67 18.95 -12.25 17.47
N SER A 68 19.92 -11.92 16.61
CA SER A 68 21.36 -11.92 16.94
C SER A 68 21.95 -10.52 17.13
N GLN A 69 21.18 -9.45 16.87
CA GLN A 69 21.61 -8.07 17.14
C GLN A 69 21.23 -7.61 18.54
N ASP A 70 22.25 -7.27 19.33
CA ASP A 70 22.19 -6.55 20.60
C ASP A 70 21.57 -5.13 20.39
N PRO A 71 20.85 -4.52 21.36
CA PRO A 71 20.02 -3.32 21.17
C PRO A 71 20.75 -2.04 20.73
N HIS A 72 22.07 -2.09 20.53
CA HIS A 72 22.92 -0.94 20.21
C HIS A 72 23.39 -0.87 18.74
N GLY A 73 22.85 -1.71 17.85
CA GLY A 73 22.62 -1.33 16.45
C GLY A 73 23.84 -1.11 15.56
N TYR A 74 24.93 -1.86 15.73
CA TYR A 74 26.02 -1.91 14.74
C TYR A 74 26.61 -3.32 14.63
N ALA A 75 25.89 -4.25 14.01
CA ALA A 75 26.53 -5.45 13.50
C ALA A 75 26.97 -5.20 12.05
N ALA A 76 28.24 -4.86 11.90
CA ALA A 76 28.94 -4.86 10.62
C ALA A 76 28.91 -6.27 10.03
N ILE A 77 27.97 -6.54 9.13
CA ILE A 77 27.94 -7.81 8.39
C ILE A 77 27.74 -7.47 6.92
N GLY A 78 28.86 -7.22 6.24
CA GLY A 78 28.94 -7.43 4.80
C GLY A 78 28.72 -8.91 4.50
N PRO A 79 28.36 -9.27 3.25
CA PRO A 79 28.01 -10.64 2.89
C PRO A 79 29.20 -11.59 3.15
N PRO A 80 28.94 -12.84 3.59
CA PRO A 80 29.99 -13.83 3.77
C PRO A 80 30.62 -14.22 2.42
N ALA A 81 31.95 -14.27 2.39
CA ALA A 81 32.77 -14.71 1.25
C ALA A 81 32.64 -16.21 0.97
#